data_AF-A0A5R2N0Q0-F1
#
_entry.id   AF-A0A5R2N0Q0-F1
#
_cell.length_a   1.000
_cell.length_b   1.000
_cell.length_c   1.000
_cell.angle_alpha   90.00
_cell.angle_beta   90.00
_cell.angle_gamma   90.00
#
_symmetry.space_group_name_H-M   'P 1'
#
loop_
_entity.id
_entity.type
_entity.pdbx_description
1 polymer ?
#
loop_
_entity_poly.entity_id
_entity_poly.type
_entity_poly.pdbx_seq_one_letter_code
_entity_poly.pdbx_strand_id
1 'polypeptide(L)'
;TSEQTRVLVRMNASDWLHKPLDGKELLNAVTFHDSGNQGTKSRIITFIGASGGAGATTLALSAAEFLASKSTERAASTCLVDLDFQSANCGAYLNLFNQFDLAGIIGQPERLDVELMDVIKLSRPSGLT
;
A
#
# COMPACT_ATOMS: atom_id res chain seq x y z
N THR A 1 -13.93 9.53 -26.32
CA THR A 1 -13.51 10.91 -26.04
C THR A 1 -14.59 11.84 -25.45
N SER A 2 -15.84 11.43 -25.29
CA SER A 2 -16.78 12.03 -24.30
C SER A 2 -17.54 10.95 -23.53
N GLU A 3 -17.87 9.87 -24.23
CA GLU A 3 -18.43 8.62 -23.69
C GLU A 3 -17.53 7.99 -22.61
N GLN A 4 -16.25 7.80 -22.92
CA GLN A 4 -15.24 7.28 -21.97
C GLN A 4 -15.07 8.15 -20.72
N THR A 5 -15.14 9.47 -20.86
CA THR A 5 -15.09 10.41 -19.73
C THR A 5 -16.33 10.28 -18.85
N ARG A 6 -17.51 10.07 -19.46
CA ARG A 6 -18.76 9.83 -18.74
C ARG A 6 -18.73 8.48 -17.98
N VAL A 7 -18.06 7.48 -18.53
CA VAL A 7 -17.80 6.19 -17.86
C VAL A 7 -16.89 6.37 -16.64
N LEU A 8 -15.80 7.14 -16.77
CA LEU A 8 -14.89 7.45 -15.66
C LEU A 8 -15.60 8.15 -14.50
N VAL A 9 -16.41 9.17 -14.80
CA VAL A 9 -17.21 9.88 -13.79
C VAL A 9 -18.20 8.94 -13.09
N ARG A 10 -18.83 8.00 -13.82
CA ARG A 10 -19.74 7.01 -13.23
C ARG A 10 -19.04 5.98 -12.35
N MET A 11 -17.76 5.70 -12.60
CA MET A 11 -16.95 4.79 -11.79
C MET A 11 -16.35 5.46 -10.55
N ASN A 12 -16.66 6.75 -10.31
CA ASN A 12 -16.05 7.55 -9.24
C ASN A 12 -14.51 7.52 -9.31
N ALA A 13 -13.95 7.50 -10.52
CA ALA A 13 -12.51 7.49 -10.70
C ALA A 13 -11.93 8.85 -10.28
N SER A 14 -10.95 8.84 -9.37
CA SER A 14 -10.31 10.05 -8.86
C SER A 14 -9.39 10.74 -9.88
N ASP A 15 -8.82 9.97 -10.81
CA ASP A 15 -7.92 10.46 -11.86
C ASP A 15 -7.88 9.49 -13.05
N TRP A 16 -7.41 9.96 -14.22
CA TRP A 16 -7.18 9.16 -15.42
C TRP A 16 -5.85 9.51 -16.09
N LEU A 17 -4.91 8.57 -16.10
CA LEU A 17 -3.63 8.71 -16.76
C LEU A 17 -3.59 7.92 -18.07
N HIS A 18 -3.36 8.61 -19.19
CA HIS A 18 -3.27 7.97 -20.49
C HIS A 18 -1.85 7.43 -20.76
N LYS A 19 -1.74 6.32 -21.49
CA LYS A 19 -0.45 5.79 -21.95
C LYS A 19 -0.03 6.49 -23.26
N PRO A 20 1.27 6.72 -23.53
CA PRO A 20 2.41 6.46 -22.64
C PRO A 20 2.40 7.43 -21.45
N LEU A 21 2.69 6.90 -20.25
CA LEU A 21 2.67 7.67 -19.01
C LEU A 21 3.82 8.68 -19.01
N ASP A 22 3.50 9.96 -18.81
CA ASP A 22 4.51 10.95 -18.46
C ASP A 22 4.85 10.84 -16.96
N GLY A 23 6.14 10.85 -16.64
CA GLY A 23 6.61 10.67 -15.26
C GLY A 23 6.15 11.80 -14.32
N LYS A 24 5.98 13.03 -14.83
CA LYS A 24 5.48 14.15 -14.02
C LYS A 24 3.99 14.03 -13.78
N GLU A 25 3.22 13.62 -14.78
CA GLU A 25 1.78 13.38 -14.62
C GLU A 25 1.51 12.30 -13.58
N LEU A 26 2.27 11.19 -13.61
CA LEU A 26 2.17 10.15 -12.58
C LEU A 26 2.53 10.68 -11.18
N LEU A 27 3.62 11.43 -11.07
CA LEU A 27 4.03 12.00 -9.78
C LEU A 27 2.97 12.96 -9.23
N ASN A 28 2.39 13.79 -10.10
CA ASN A 28 1.32 14.72 -9.72
C ASN A 28 0.07 13.96 -9.26
N ALA A 29 -0.35 12.91 -9.97
CA ALA A 29 -1.51 12.11 -9.59
C ALA A 29 -1.35 11.48 -8.18
N VAL A 30 -0.14 10.98 -7.88
CA VAL A 30 0.16 10.39 -6.55
C VAL A 30 0.25 11.44 -5.46
N THR A 31 0.83 12.61 -5.74
CA THR A 31 1.02 13.68 -4.75
C THR A 31 -0.22 14.55 -4.54
N PHE A 32 -1.15 14.60 -5.50
CA PHE A 32 -2.40 15.36 -5.39
C PHE A 32 -3.28 14.89 -4.21
N HIS A 33 -3.22 13.60 -3.89
CA HIS A 33 -3.93 13.02 -2.75
C HIS A 33 -3.13 13.10 -1.43
N ASP A 34 -1.93 13.69 -1.43
CA ASP A 34 -1.20 13.98 -0.20
C ASP A 34 -1.89 15.12 0.56
N SER A 35 -2.79 14.74 1.46
CA SER A 35 -3.56 15.65 2.32
C SER A 35 -2.72 16.45 3.33
N GLY A 36 -1.38 16.36 3.28
CA GLY A 36 -0.49 17.24 4.04
C GLY A 36 -0.59 17.09 5.56
N ASN A 37 -1.11 15.95 6.04
CA ASN A 37 -1.30 15.74 7.47
C ASN A 37 0.07 15.54 8.15
N GLN A 38 0.51 16.56 8.90
CA GLN A 38 1.77 16.58 9.65
C GLN A 38 1.72 15.73 10.93
N GLY A 39 1.18 14.50 10.84
CA GLY A 39 1.31 13.50 11.89
C GLY A 39 2.78 13.15 12.11
N THR A 40 3.14 12.76 13.34
CA THR A 40 4.48 12.31 13.73
C THR A 40 5.09 11.41 12.65
N LYS A 41 6.16 11.89 11.99
CA LYS A 41 6.66 11.37 10.71
C LYS A 41 7.05 9.89 10.76
N SER A 42 6.10 9.00 10.48
CA SER A 42 6.40 7.63 10.07
C SER A 42 7.25 7.67 8.80
N ARG A 43 8.32 6.88 8.74
CA ARG A 43 9.13 6.79 7.52
C ARG A 43 8.50 5.77 6.59
N ILE A 44 8.01 6.23 5.45
CA ILE A 44 7.48 5.37 4.39
C ILE A 44 8.62 5.02 3.43
N ILE A 45 8.78 3.72 3.17
CA ILE A 45 9.75 3.19 2.20
C ILE A 45 8.98 2.33 1.21
N THR A 46 8.97 2.74 -0.07
CA THR A 46 8.22 2.05 -1.11
C THR A 46 9.16 1.22 -1.99
N PHE A 47 8.78 -0.03 -2.25
CA PHE A 47 9.50 -0.94 -3.13
C PHE A 47 8.69 -1.19 -4.40
N ILE A 48 9.19 -0.72 -5.54
CA ILE A 48 8.54 -0.87 -6.85
C ILE A 48 9.44 -1.69 -7.76
N GLY A 49 8.93 -2.80 -8.28
CA GLY A 49 9.66 -3.65 -9.23
C GLY A 49 9.65 -3.06 -10.63
N ALA A 50 10.77 -3.15 -11.36
CA ALA A 50 10.83 -2.75 -12.77
C ALA A 50 10.02 -3.71 -13.69
N SER A 51 9.82 -4.94 -13.24
CA SER A 51 9.04 -5.98 -13.93
C SER A 51 8.51 -7.00 -12.92
N GLY A 52 7.59 -7.86 -13.35
CA GLY A 52 7.20 -9.05 -12.60
C GLY A 52 8.43 -9.91 -12.27
N GLY A 53 8.51 -10.42 -11.05
CA GLY A 53 9.63 -11.25 -10.61
C GLY A 53 10.95 -10.51 -10.34
N ALA A 54 10.99 -9.17 -10.40
CA ALA A 54 12.19 -8.38 -10.10
C ALA A 54 12.62 -8.41 -8.63
N GLY A 55 11.87 -9.09 -7.75
CA GLY A 55 12.23 -9.28 -6.33
C GLY A 55 11.80 -8.17 -5.38
N ALA A 56 10.93 -7.24 -5.81
CA ALA A 56 10.44 -6.13 -4.97
C ALA A 56 9.80 -6.63 -3.66
N THR A 57 8.92 -7.64 -3.73
CA THR A 57 8.29 -8.27 -2.56
C THR A 57 9.32 -8.87 -1.60
N THR A 58 10.31 -9.62 -2.13
CA THR A 58 11.37 -10.24 -1.33
C THR A 58 12.23 -9.19 -0.61
N LEU A 59 12.57 -8.11 -1.30
CA LEU A 59 13.34 -7.02 -0.72
C LEU A 59 12.54 -6.29 0.37
N ALA A 60 11.24 -6.04 0.13
CA ALA A 60 10.34 -5.42 1.09
C ALA A 60 10.21 -6.26 2.38
N LEU A 61 10.00 -7.58 2.25
CA LEU A 61 9.95 -8.51 3.38
C LEU A 61 11.26 -8.51 4.18
N SER A 62 12.40 -8.61 3.49
CA SER A 62 13.72 -8.64 4.14
C SER A 62 14.03 -7.33 4.86
N ALA A 63 13.70 -6.19 4.24
CA ALA A 63 13.86 -4.87 4.83
C ALA A 63 12.94 -4.68 6.05
N ALA A 64 11.68 -5.13 5.96
CA ALA A 64 10.73 -5.05 7.06
C ALA A 64 11.17 -5.89 8.26
N GLU A 65 11.62 -7.13 8.05
CA GLU A 65 12.13 -7.98 9.13
C GLU A 65 13.40 -7.39 9.76
N PHE A 66 14.31 -6.85 8.94
CA PHE A 66 15.50 -6.17 9.44
C PHE A 66 15.14 -4.94 10.30
N LEU A 67 14.22 -4.09 9.84
CA LEU A 67 13.76 -2.92 10.57
C LEU A 67 13.02 -3.29 11.86
N ALA A 68 12.16 -4.32 11.81
CA ALA A 68 11.47 -4.85 12.98
C ALA A 68 12.47 -5.38 14.02
N SER A 69 13.53 -6.09 13.61
CA SER A 69 14.57 -6.58 14.52
C SER A 69 15.35 -5.46 15.23
N LYS A 70 15.37 -4.26 14.64
CA LYS A 70 15.99 -3.05 15.21
C LYS A 70 15.01 -2.18 16.01
N SER A 71 13.73 -2.52 15.99
CA SER A 71 12.66 -1.80 16.70
C SER A 71 12.88 -1.80 18.21
N THR A 72 13.34 -2.91 18.79
CA THR A 72 13.61 -3.07 20.22
C THR A 72 14.62 -2.06 20.76
N GLU A 73 15.55 -1.61 19.91
CA GLU A 73 16.56 -0.60 20.24
C GLU A 73 16.03 0.85 20.10
N ARG A 74 14.95 1.07 19.33
CA ARG A 74 14.50 2.41 18.89
C ARG A 74 13.05 2.76 19.22
N ALA A 75 12.31 1.88 19.90
CA ALA A 75 10.88 2.04 20.20
C ALA A 75 10.03 2.40 18.97
N ALA A 76 10.34 1.81 17.79
CA ALA A 76 9.72 2.15 16.52
C ALA A 76 9.10 0.92 15.85
N SER A 77 7.77 0.85 15.72
CA SER A 77 7.09 -0.26 15.04
C SER A 77 7.36 -0.27 13.54
N THR A 78 7.45 -1.47 12.94
CA THR A 78 7.53 -1.64 11.48
C THR A 78 6.23 -2.25 10.97
N CYS A 79 5.64 -1.63 9.96
CA CYS A 79 4.46 -2.14 9.27
C CYS A 79 4.78 -2.41 7.80
N LEU A 80 4.39 -3.59 7.30
CA LEU A 80 4.49 -3.94 5.89
C LEU A 80 3.10 -3.90 5.27
N VAL A 81 2.93 -3.07 4.25
CA VAL A 81 1.68 -2.93 3.50
C VAL A 81 1.88 -3.53 2.11
N ASP A 82 1.14 -4.59 1.79
CA ASP A 82 1.10 -5.16 0.45
C ASP A 82 0.04 -4.43 -0.39
N LEU A 83 0.49 -3.69 -1.40
CA LEU A 83 -0.37 -2.94 -2.34
C LEU A 83 -0.49 -3.64 -3.70
N ASP A 84 0.03 -4.86 -3.83
CA ASP A 84 -0.19 -5.69 -5.02
C ASP A 84 -1.46 -6.53 -4.85
N PHE A 85 -2.61 -5.94 -5.20
CA PHE A 85 -3.91 -6.62 -5.15
C PHE A 85 -4.09 -7.71 -6.22
N GLN A 86 -3.17 -7.85 -7.17
CA GLN A 86 -3.31 -8.76 -8.32
C GLN A 86 -2.57 -10.08 -8.10
N SER A 87 -1.35 -10.00 -7.57
CA SER A 87 -0.46 -11.15 -7.36
C SER A 87 -0.01 -11.32 -5.90
N ALA A 88 -0.74 -10.72 -4.96
CA ALA A 88 -0.48 -10.70 -3.51
C ALA A 88 0.18 -12.00 -3.01
N ASN A 89 1.41 -11.87 -2.48
CA ASN A 89 2.21 -13.03 -2.06
C ASN A 89 2.85 -12.83 -0.67
N CYS A 90 2.78 -11.62 -0.08
CA CYS A 90 3.45 -11.35 1.21
C CYS A 90 2.92 -12.22 2.35
N GLY A 91 1.59 -12.39 2.45
CA GLY A 91 0.97 -13.21 3.50
C GLY A 91 1.46 -14.66 3.46
N ALA A 92 1.54 -15.25 2.27
CA ALA A 92 2.06 -16.60 2.08
C ALA A 92 3.52 -16.74 2.55
N TYR A 93 4.40 -15.78 2.21
CA TYR A 93 5.79 -15.78 2.67
C TYR A 93 5.92 -15.63 4.20
N LEU A 94 5.01 -14.89 4.83
CA LEU A 94 5.00 -14.68 6.27
C LEU A 94 4.22 -15.76 7.02
N ASN A 95 3.65 -16.75 6.33
CA ASN A 95 2.71 -17.72 6.90
C ASN A 95 1.56 -17.04 7.67
N LEU A 96 1.06 -15.93 7.11
CA LEU A 96 -0.05 -15.13 7.60
C LEU A 96 -1.20 -15.23 6.60
N PHE A 97 -2.39 -15.51 7.10
CA PHE A 97 -3.60 -15.56 6.30
C PHE A 97 -4.56 -14.47 6.77
N ASN A 98 -4.77 -13.45 5.94
CA ASN A 98 -5.77 -12.43 6.20
C ASN A 98 -7.14 -12.94 5.74
N GLN A 99 -8.07 -13.14 6.67
CA GLN A 99 -9.44 -13.53 6.34
C GLN A 99 -10.29 -12.33 5.90
N PHE A 100 -9.75 -11.12 5.97
CA PHE A 100 -10.45 -9.91 5.59
C PHE A 100 -10.47 -9.74 4.07
N ASP A 101 -11.66 -9.62 3.50
CA ASP A 101 -11.85 -9.31 2.08
C ASP A 101 -11.70 -7.81 1.84
N LEU A 102 -10.58 -7.43 1.21
CA LEU A 102 -10.28 -6.05 0.85
C LEU A 102 -11.16 -5.51 -0.29
N ALA A 103 -11.91 -6.36 -1.02
CA ALA A 103 -12.76 -5.90 -2.13
C ALA A 103 -13.78 -4.84 -1.68
N GLY A 104 -14.31 -4.98 -0.46
CA GLY A 104 -15.24 -4.02 0.13
C GLY A 104 -14.62 -2.66 0.49
N ILE A 105 -13.31 -2.62 0.72
CA ILE A 105 -12.55 -1.38 1.01
C ILE A 105 -12.07 -0.73 -0.29
N ILE A 106 -11.64 -1.52 -1.27
CA ILE A 106 -11.12 -0.99 -2.56
C ILE A 106 -12.15 -0.07 -3.25
N GLY A 107 -13.45 -0.40 -3.15
CA GLY A 107 -14.51 0.43 -3.71
C GLY A 107 -14.87 1.69 -2.91
N GLN A 108 -14.46 1.77 -1.64
CA GLN A 108 -14.78 2.85 -0.69
C GLN A 108 -13.60 3.06 0.29
N PRO A 109 -12.44 3.53 -0.20
CA PRO A 109 -11.22 3.66 0.61
C PRO A 109 -11.37 4.63 1.79
N GLU A 110 -12.33 5.56 1.74
CA GLU A 110 -12.69 6.46 2.84
C GLU A 110 -13.21 5.73 4.09
N ARG A 111 -13.61 4.46 3.96
CA ARG A 111 -14.00 3.61 5.10
C ARG A 111 -12.80 3.03 5.86
N LEU A 112 -11.58 3.26 5.38
CA LEU A 112 -10.36 2.82 6.05
C LEU A 112 -10.00 3.78 7.20
N ASP A 113 -10.61 3.55 8.36
CA ASP A 113 -10.29 4.26 9.60
C ASP A 113 -9.30 3.48 10.49
N VAL A 114 -8.90 4.09 11.60
CA VAL A 114 -7.90 3.51 12.52
C VAL A 114 -8.43 2.23 13.15
N GLU A 115 -9.71 2.20 13.48
CA GLU A 115 -10.41 1.07 14.09
C GLU A 115 -10.43 -0.13 13.14
N LEU A 116 -10.78 0.09 11.87
CA LEU A 116 -10.74 -0.96 10.85
C LEU A 116 -9.30 -1.42 10.60
N MET A 117 -8.34 -0.51 10.59
CA MET A 117 -6.92 -0.87 10.49
C MET A 117 -6.49 -1.79 11.63
N ASP A 118 -6.89 -1.53 12.87
CA ASP A 118 -6.58 -2.39 14.02
C ASP A 118 -7.19 -3.79 13.90
N VAL A 119 -8.36 -3.92 13.25
CA VAL A 119 -9.01 -5.22 13.02
C VAL A 119 -8.32 -6.03 11.92
N ILE A 120 -7.85 -5.38 10.84
CA ILE A 120 -7.34 -6.09 9.66
C ILE A 120 -5.82 -6.29 9.62
N LYS A 121 -5.07 -5.58 10.49
CA LYS A 121 -3.62 -5.77 10.64
C LYS A 121 -3.30 -7.15 11.22
N LEU A 122 -2.18 -7.72 10.80
CA LEU A 122 -1.70 -9.02 11.28
C LEU A 122 -0.33 -8.85 11.95
N SER A 123 -0.28 -9.04 13.27
CA SER A 123 0.96 -8.87 14.04
C SER A 123 1.74 -10.18 14.18
N ARG A 124 3.07 -10.07 14.08
CA ARG A 124 4.02 -11.15 14.41
C ARG A 124 4.72 -10.87 15.75
N PRO A 125 5.19 -11.92 16.47
CA PRO A 125 5.97 -11.75 17.69
C PRO A 125 7.25 -10.91 17.52
N SER A 126 7.79 -10.81 16.30
CA SER A 126 8.95 -9.97 15.97
C SER A 126 8.66 -8.46 15.97
N GLY A 127 7.40 -8.05 16.19
CA GLY A 127 6.99 -6.64 16.14
C GLY A 127 6.74 -6.11 14.72
N LEU A 128 6.79 -7.01 13.72
CA LEU A 128 6.33 -6.73 12.36
C LEU A 128 4.81 -6.85 12.30
N THR A 129 4.16 -5.82 11.75
CA THR A 129 2.70 -5.70 11.62
C THR A 129 2.27 -5.52 10.17
#